data_AF-A0A3C0AGC5-F1
#
_entry.id   AF-A0A3C0AGC5-F1
#
_cell.length_a   1.000
_cell.length_b   1.000
_cell.length_c   1.000
_cell.angle_alpha   90.00
_cell.angle_beta   90.00
_cell.angle_gamma   90.00
#
_symmetry.space_group_name_H-M   'P 1'
#
loop_
_entity.id
_entity.type
_entity.pdbx_description
1 polymer ?
#
loop_
_entity_poly.entity_id
_entity_poly.type
_entity_poly.pdbx_seq_one_letter_code
_entity_poly.pdbx_strand_id
1 'polypeptide(L)'
;MSGQEYLYFAKHACCELFFQNQITEWPAVNQNQVTQCVHSFLLAAFALFFLQNLSSADQRPSEIEAEKPKASISYRDLILSHKPAAFWDFQQRDHDGFRSLVQKQPVPALIRGSLDDAAAGPRPAEFPLFTANNQAAAFEPGQGFLRVVDPGEKSDLDFAAGDAITLEAWINPKSTKSGQYYYIIGKGRTNRKGVARDNQNYSLRLTGSEISFLFCTQPEKKGEKPTYHRWTSSGGGISTHSWHHVAVTYLFGKKNSLKAYIDGHAVSGKWDAGGDTARAPVVDNDEVWIGSSMGGAASSSFNGQLDEVAVYRSALTADQVASHFQHVLPGPQIDWTMIPANRVQVDILEGIPNQKSWSFRPPRLAASFTQP
;
A
#
# COMPACT_ATOMS: atom_id res chain seq x y z
N MET A 1 22.02 -13.19 -27.14
CA MET A 1 22.25 -12.12 -28.13
C MET A 1 21.42 -10.93 -27.70
N SER A 2 22.12 -9.85 -27.38
CA SER A 2 21.63 -8.64 -26.73
C SER A 2 20.94 -7.70 -27.72
N GLY A 3 19.72 -7.27 -27.40
CA GLY A 3 19.13 -6.04 -27.93
C GLY A 3 19.00 -5.06 -26.77
N GLN A 4 19.93 -4.11 -26.67
CA GLN A 4 19.73 -2.91 -25.86
C GLN A 4 18.97 -1.91 -26.72
N GLU A 5 17.77 -1.51 -26.30
CA GLU A 5 17.10 -0.34 -26.87
C GLU A 5 17.08 0.78 -25.83
N TYR A 6 17.61 1.93 -26.22
CA TYR A 6 17.65 3.16 -25.44
C TYR A 6 16.45 4.03 -25.86
N LEU A 7 15.64 4.47 -24.90
CA LEU A 7 14.60 5.47 -25.18
C LEU A 7 15.21 6.88 -25.05
N TYR A 8 15.37 7.58 -26.17
CA TYR A 8 15.75 9.00 -26.19
C TYR A 8 14.50 9.87 -26.11
N PHE A 9 14.40 10.74 -25.10
CA PHE A 9 13.47 11.86 -25.11
C PHE A 9 14.20 13.12 -25.56
N ALA A 10 13.98 13.52 -26.82
CA ALA A 10 14.23 14.88 -27.28
C ALA A 10 12.88 15.49 -27.63
N LYS A 11 12.40 16.46 -26.84
CA LYS A 11 11.16 17.18 -27.15
C LYS A 11 11.46 18.67 -27.33
N HIS A 12 11.52 19.09 -28.59
CA HIS A 12 11.34 20.49 -28.97
C HIS A 12 9.88 20.90 -28.68
N ALA A 13 9.72 22.10 -28.14
CA ALA A 13 8.46 22.70 -27.76
C ALA A 13 7.51 22.90 -28.97
N CYS A 14 6.31 22.30 -28.90
CA CYS A 14 5.02 22.88 -29.30
C CYS A 14 3.88 21.87 -29.05
N CYS A 15 2.67 22.39 -28.84
CA CYS A 15 1.38 21.69 -28.65
C CYS A 15 1.02 21.26 -27.22
N GLU A 16 0.58 22.24 -26.42
CA GLU A 16 -0.58 22.08 -25.54
C GLU A 16 -1.89 22.11 -26.35
N LEU A 17 -2.94 21.53 -25.78
CA LEU A 17 -4.31 21.31 -26.29
C LEU A 17 -4.47 20.06 -27.15
N PHE A 18 -4.91 18.95 -26.53
CA PHE A 18 -6.02 18.10 -27.00
C PHE A 18 -6.21 16.93 -26.00
N PHE A 19 -6.97 17.16 -24.95
CA PHE A 19 -7.58 16.09 -24.15
C PHE A 19 -9.07 16.40 -24.02
N GLN A 20 -9.85 15.92 -24.98
CA GLN A 20 -11.27 15.56 -24.88
C GLN A 20 -11.79 15.26 -26.29
N ASN A 21 -11.83 13.97 -26.66
CA ASN A 21 -13.02 13.31 -27.22
C ASN A 21 -12.67 11.94 -27.78
N GLN A 22 -13.55 10.97 -27.48
CA GLN A 22 -13.57 9.64 -28.05
C GLN A 22 -13.88 9.70 -29.55
N ILE A 23 -12.98 9.16 -30.38
CA ILE A 23 -13.32 8.69 -31.73
C ILE A 23 -12.55 7.38 -31.95
N THR A 24 -13.32 6.29 -32.09
CA THR A 24 -12.88 4.98 -32.57
C THR A 24 -12.94 4.96 -34.11
N GLU A 25 -11.86 4.46 -34.71
CA GLU A 25 -11.66 4.18 -36.16
C GLU A 25 -11.13 5.31 -37.06
N TRP A 26 -10.09 4.97 -37.84
CA TRP A 26 -9.53 5.77 -38.94
C TRP A 26 -9.58 4.94 -40.23
N PRO A 27 -10.18 5.41 -41.34
CA PRO A 27 -9.89 4.86 -42.65
C PRO A 27 -8.77 5.66 -43.34
N ALA A 28 -7.89 4.92 -44.02
CA ALA A 28 -6.79 5.47 -44.81
C ALA A 28 -7.30 6.25 -46.03
N VAL A 29 -6.74 7.44 -46.29
CA VAL A 29 -6.78 8.06 -47.62
C VAL A 29 -5.45 8.73 -48.01
N ASN A 30 -5.17 8.53 -49.29
CA ASN A 30 -4.00 8.73 -50.14
C ASN A 30 -3.56 10.19 -50.38
N GLN A 31 -2.30 10.34 -50.82
CA GLN A 31 -1.65 11.58 -51.26
C GLN A 31 -2.21 12.09 -52.61
N ASN A 32 -2.65 13.36 -52.68
CA ASN A 32 -2.39 14.37 -53.75
C ASN A 32 -3.39 15.55 -53.74
N GLN A 33 -2.93 16.69 -54.27
CA GLN A 33 -3.56 18.03 -54.48
C GLN A 33 -3.28 19.05 -53.35
N VAL A 34 -2.29 19.96 -53.40
CA VAL A 34 -1.89 21.06 -54.33
C VAL A 34 -2.76 22.35 -54.20
N THR A 35 -2.30 23.26 -53.33
CA THR A 35 -2.07 24.73 -53.49
C THR A 35 -3.23 25.75 -53.61
N GLN A 36 -3.00 26.93 -52.96
CA GLN A 36 -3.67 28.25 -52.97
C GLN A 36 -4.85 28.40 -51.96
N CYS A 37 -4.96 29.40 -51.08
CA CYS A 37 -4.72 30.84 -51.23
C CYS A 37 -4.44 31.49 -49.84
N VAL A 38 -3.46 32.40 -49.76
CA VAL A 38 -3.17 33.24 -48.58
C VAL A 38 -3.59 34.67 -48.90
N HIS A 39 -4.12 35.39 -47.90
CA HIS A 39 -4.50 36.82 -47.88
C HIS A 39 -5.89 37.17 -48.42
N SER A 40 -6.87 37.24 -47.51
CA SER A 40 -7.83 38.36 -47.35
C SER A 40 -8.92 37.92 -46.38
N PHE A 41 -8.86 38.30 -45.11
CA PHE A 41 -10.02 38.45 -44.18
C PHE A 41 -9.49 38.95 -42.82
N LEU A 42 -8.86 40.11 -42.84
CA LEU A 42 -8.73 40.99 -41.67
C LEU A 42 -9.63 42.20 -41.96
N LEU A 43 -10.39 42.64 -40.96
CA LEU A 43 -11.38 43.73 -40.96
C LEU A 43 -12.81 43.39 -41.43
N ALA A 44 -13.56 42.61 -40.63
CA ALA A 44 -15.03 42.75 -40.48
C ALA A 44 -15.62 41.84 -39.38
N ALA A 45 -15.03 41.80 -38.18
CA ALA A 45 -15.65 41.12 -37.03
C ALA A 45 -15.37 41.84 -35.68
N PHE A 46 -14.91 43.08 -35.74
CA PHE A 46 -14.54 43.91 -34.59
C PHE A 46 -15.40 45.18 -34.54
N ALA A 47 -16.73 45.06 -34.74
CA ALA A 47 -17.63 46.23 -34.65
C ALA A 47 -19.12 45.90 -34.38
N LEU A 48 -19.47 44.68 -33.96
CA LEU A 48 -20.87 44.31 -33.69
C LEU A 48 -21.10 43.48 -32.42
N PHE A 49 -20.22 43.62 -31.43
CA PHE A 49 -20.44 43.13 -30.06
C PHE A 49 -20.12 44.20 -29.01
N PHE A 50 -20.28 45.48 -29.40
CA PHE A 50 -20.02 46.65 -28.56
C PHE A 50 -21.20 47.62 -28.68
N LEU A 51 -22.43 47.19 -28.31
CA LEU A 51 -23.54 48.13 -28.05
C LEU A 51 -24.81 47.51 -27.41
N GLN A 52 -24.78 46.26 -26.94
CA GLN A 52 -25.89 45.70 -26.15
C GLN A 52 -25.34 44.84 -25.00
N ASN A 53 -24.84 45.52 -23.95
CA ASN A 53 -24.85 45.06 -22.54
C ASN A 53 -23.99 45.98 -21.64
N LEU A 54 -24.01 47.30 -21.88
CA LEU A 54 -23.57 48.29 -20.89
C LEU A 54 -24.72 48.58 -19.92
N SER A 55 -25.15 47.55 -19.18
CA SER A 55 -26.11 47.69 -18.07
C SER A 55 -25.96 46.50 -17.10
N SER A 56 -24.73 46.25 -16.65
CA SER A 56 -24.41 45.42 -15.47
C SER A 56 -22.96 45.66 -15.01
N ALA A 57 -22.44 46.87 -15.18
CA ALA A 57 -21.10 47.26 -14.72
C ALA A 57 -21.19 47.95 -13.35
N ASP A 58 -21.70 47.23 -12.33
CA ASP A 58 -21.50 47.61 -10.93
C ASP A 58 -21.65 46.41 -9.98
N GLN A 59 -20.96 45.30 -10.30
CA GLN A 59 -20.62 44.30 -9.30
C GLN A 59 -19.11 44.17 -9.22
N ARG A 60 -18.56 44.82 -8.18
CA ARG A 60 -17.25 44.52 -7.61
C ARG A 60 -17.09 43.00 -7.55
N PRO A 61 -15.97 42.41 -8.02
CA PRO A 61 -15.71 41.00 -7.77
C PRO A 61 -15.68 40.83 -6.25
N SER A 62 -16.69 40.16 -5.70
CA SER A 62 -16.63 39.63 -4.35
C SER A 62 -15.33 38.84 -4.25
N GLU A 63 -14.55 39.11 -3.20
CA GLU A 63 -13.42 38.29 -2.79
C GLU A 63 -13.75 36.83 -3.06
N ILE A 64 -12.95 36.19 -3.91
CA ILE A 64 -12.88 34.73 -3.94
C ILE A 64 -12.42 34.40 -2.52
N GLU A 65 -13.37 34.07 -1.63
CA GLU A 65 -13.06 33.39 -0.39
C GLU A 65 -12.26 32.17 -0.82
N ALA A 66 -10.94 32.24 -0.60
CA ALA A 66 -10.08 31.10 -0.72
C ALA A 66 -10.75 30.02 0.13
N GLU A 67 -11.27 28.99 -0.54
CA GLU A 67 -11.88 27.85 0.12
C GLU A 67 -10.86 27.39 1.15
N LYS A 68 -11.15 27.61 2.44
CA LYS A 68 -10.25 27.23 3.54
C LYS A 68 -9.84 25.79 3.24
N PRO A 69 -8.53 25.48 3.15
CA PRO A 69 -8.11 24.14 2.79
C PRO A 69 -8.80 23.17 3.74
N LYS A 70 -9.67 22.32 3.18
CA LYS A 70 -10.35 21.26 3.92
C LYS A 70 -9.25 20.50 4.64
N ALA A 71 -9.25 20.52 5.97
CA ALA A 71 -8.18 19.93 6.76
C ALA A 71 -7.95 18.50 6.23
N SER A 72 -6.77 18.25 5.65
CA SER A 72 -6.43 16.93 5.14
C SER A 72 -6.42 15.98 6.32
N ILE A 73 -7.26 14.94 6.27
CA ILE A 73 -7.28 13.90 7.30
C ILE A 73 -5.89 13.28 7.42
N SER A 74 -5.38 13.12 8.64
CA SER A 74 -4.12 12.41 8.85
C SER A 74 -4.30 10.92 8.60
N TYR A 75 -3.23 10.19 8.27
CA TYR A 75 -3.31 8.73 8.14
C TYR A 75 -3.90 8.07 9.40
N ARG A 76 -3.43 8.49 10.58
CA ARG A 76 -3.92 7.99 11.88
C ARG A 76 -5.43 8.21 12.05
N ASP A 77 -5.93 9.41 11.74
CA ASP A 77 -7.36 9.72 11.87
C ASP A 77 -8.20 8.93 10.87
N LEU A 78 -7.68 8.71 9.65
CA LEU A 78 -8.32 7.88 8.64
C LEU A 78 -8.50 6.44 9.13
N ILE A 79 -7.43 5.82 9.64
CA ILE A 79 -7.51 4.47 10.21
C ILE A 79 -8.49 4.40 11.38
N LEU A 80 -8.40 5.33 12.33
CA LEU A 80 -9.31 5.37 13.48
C LEU A 80 -10.78 5.58 13.07
N SER A 81 -11.05 6.31 11.98
CA SER A 81 -12.41 6.50 11.46
C SER A 81 -13.07 5.19 11.01
N HIS A 82 -12.27 4.20 10.61
CA HIS A 82 -12.72 2.87 10.23
C HIS A 82 -12.80 1.88 11.41
N LYS A 83 -12.59 2.37 12.65
CA LYS A 83 -12.87 1.66 13.90
C LYS A 83 -12.16 0.30 14.01
N PRO A 84 -10.81 0.25 13.93
CA PRO A 84 -10.07 -0.96 14.21
C PRO A 84 -10.33 -1.43 15.65
N ALA A 85 -10.25 -2.74 15.85
CA ALA A 85 -10.21 -3.36 17.17
C ALA A 85 -8.87 -3.12 17.87
N ALA A 86 -7.77 -3.11 17.11
CA ALA A 86 -6.44 -2.75 17.58
C ALA A 86 -5.64 -2.05 16.48
N PHE A 87 -4.81 -1.08 16.87
CA PHE A 87 -4.04 -0.27 15.94
C PHE A 87 -2.76 0.25 16.59
N TRP A 88 -1.62 -0.01 15.97
CA TRP A 88 -0.29 0.42 16.39
C TRP A 88 0.40 1.15 15.24
N ASP A 89 0.69 2.44 15.44
CA ASP A 89 1.28 3.32 14.43
C ASP A 89 2.81 3.48 14.58
N PHE A 90 3.40 2.81 15.56
CA PHE A 90 4.84 2.78 15.87
C PHE A 90 5.58 4.12 15.93
N GLN A 91 4.87 5.25 16.04
CA GLN A 91 5.49 6.58 16.09
C GLN A 91 6.26 6.82 17.38
N GLN A 92 5.75 6.29 18.50
CA GLN A 92 6.34 6.46 19.81
C GLN A 92 6.52 5.11 20.50
N ARG A 93 7.78 4.76 20.76
CA ARG A 93 8.18 3.61 21.58
C ARG A 93 8.29 4.04 23.05
N ASP A 94 7.50 3.42 23.90
CA ASP A 94 7.65 3.46 25.35
C ASP A 94 8.71 2.44 25.81
N HIS A 95 9.05 2.43 27.10
CA HIS A 95 10.04 1.51 27.69
C HIS A 95 9.77 0.04 27.32
N ASP A 96 8.51 -0.40 27.42
CA ASP A 96 8.15 -1.81 27.24
C ASP A 96 7.64 -2.16 25.83
N GLY A 97 7.45 -1.18 24.94
CA GLY A 97 6.92 -1.40 23.60
C GLY A 97 6.06 -0.25 23.07
N PHE A 98 5.00 -0.58 22.35
CA PHE A 98 4.14 0.38 21.66
C PHE A 98 2.70 0.32 22.18
N ARG A 99 2.07 1.48 22.36
CA ARG A 99 0.66 1.57 22.76
C ARG A 99 -0.26 1.26 21.59
N SER A 100 -1.40 0.63 21.88
CA SER A 100 -2.53 0.62 20.92
C SER A 100 -3.26 1.95 21.03
N LEU A 101 -3.64 2.52 19.88
CA LEU A 101 -4.35 3.80 19.79
C LEU A 101 -5.88 3.65 19.91
N VAL A 102 -6.40 2.43 20.02
CA VAL A 102 -7.82 2.17 20.26
C VAL A 102 -8.14 2.34 21.74
N GLN A 103 -8.96 3.34 22.07
CA GLN A 103 -9.19 3.77 23.46
C GLN A 103 -10.02 2.80 24.32
N LYS A 104 -10.94 2.05 23.71
CA LYS A 104 -11.97 1.31 24.47
C LYS A 104 -11.38 0.14 25.27
N GLN A 105 -10.30 -0.48 24.77
CA GLN A 105 -9.52 -1.53 25.43
C GLN A 105 -8.09 -1.56 24.83
N PRO A 106 -7.15 -0.74 25.32
CA PRO A 106 -5.82 -0.67 24.73
C PRO A 106 -5.05 -1.96 24.99
N VAL A 107 -4.64 -2.62 23.92
CA VAL A 107 -3.79 -3.81 23.94
C VAL A 107 -2.36 -3.44 23.52
N PRO A 108 -1.43 -3.21 24.46
CA PRO A 108 -0.06 -2.79 24.10
C PRO A 108 0.70 -3.91 23.38
N ALA A 109 1.55 -3.53 22.44
CA ALA A 109 2.47 -4.41 21.74
C ALA A 109 3.83 -4.38 22.46
N LEU A 110 4.06 -5.38 23.32
CA LEU A 110 5.22 -5.45 24.21
C LEU A 110 6.43 -6.06 23.53
N ILE A 111 7.62 -5.50 23.74
CA ILE A 111 8.83 -6.01 23.12
C ILE A 111 9.25 -7.33 23.76
N ARG A 112 9.59 -8.30 22.91
CA ARG A 112 10.26 -9.55 23.29
C ARG A 112 11.54 -9.71 22.48
N GLY A 113 12.66 -9.89 23.17
CA GLY A 113 13.99 -9.87 22.55
C GLY A 113 14.49 -8.44 22.36
N SER A 114 15.17 -8.19 21.25
CA SER A 114 15.67 -6.86 20.87
C SER A 114 15.01 -6.41 19.57
N LEU A 115 14.64 -5.13 19.52
CA LEU A 115 14.29 -4.43 18.28
C LEU A 115 15.38 -3.41 17.99
N ASP A 116 15.61 -3.18 16.70
CA ASP A 116 16.50 -2.12 16.25
C ASP A 116 15.97 -0.74 16.65
N ASP A 117 16.80 0.28 16.48
CA ASP A 117 16.40 1.67 16.67
C ASP A 117 15.25 2.03 15.72
N ALA A 118 14.46 3.03 16.13
CA ALA A 118 13.35 3.52 15.32
C ALA A 118 13.85 3.93 13.92
N ALA A 119 13.11 3.53 12.89
CA ALA A 119 13.42 3.83 11.51
C ALA A 119 12.43 4.83 10.93
N ALA A 120 12.80 5.50 9.82
CA ALA A 120 11.85 6.35 9.11
C ALA A 120 10.71 5.53 8.50
N GLY A 121 9.47 5.85 8.88
CA GLY A 121 8.26 5.30 8.26
C GLY A 121 7.97 5.91 6.87
N PRO A 122 6.80 5.62 6.26
CA PRO A 122 6.29 6.36 5.11
C PRO A 122 6.18 7.86 5.44
N ARG A 123 6.62 8.73 4.53
CA ARG A 123 6.68 10.19 4.74
C ARG A 123 6.36 10.98 3.47
N PRO A 124 5.95 12.25 3.59
CA PRO A 124 5.84 13.17 2.46
C PRO A 124 7.20 13.43 1.77
N ALA A 125 7.23 13.80 0.49
CA ALA A 125 6.08 14.03 -0.39
C ALA A 125 5.47 12.74 -0.98
N GLU A 126 6.19 11.61 -0.88
CA GLU A 126 5.79 10.34 -1.48
C GLU A 126 4.50 9.77 -0.86
N PHE A 127 4.35 9.88 0.47
CA PHE A 127 3.16 9.42 1.20
C PHE A 127 2.50 10.60 1.93
N PRO A 128 1.59 11.34 1.26
CA PRO A 128 1.11 12.65 1.73
C PRO A 128 0.24 12.60 2.99
N LEU A 129 -0.33 11.44 3.35
CA LEU A 129 -1.14 11.29 4.57
C LEU A 129 -0.30 11.21 5.85
N PHE A 130 1.01 10.99 5.71
CA PHE A 130 1.93 10.83 6.84
C PHE A 130 2.58 12.14 7.25
N THR A 131 3.09 12.18 8.48
CA THR A 131 3.87 13.33 8.96
C THR A 131 5.33 13.24 8.51
N ALA A 132 6.02 14.37 8.41
CA ALA A 132 7.44 14.41 8.02
C ALA A 132 8.38 13.65 8.99
N ASN A 133 7.93 13.43 10.23
CA ASN A 133 8.71 12.76 11.27
C ASN A 133 8.23 11.33 11.55
N ASN A 134 7.34 10.78 10.71
CA ASN A 134 6.75 9.46 10.92
C ASN A 134 7.82 8.38 11.14
N GLN A 135 7.61 7.50 12.12
CA GLN A 135 8.56 6.45 12.52
C GLN A 135 7.91 5.09 12.35
N ALA A 136 8.75 4.09 12.11
CA ALA A 136 8.38 2.70 11.98
C ALA A 136 9.17 1.82 12.96
N ALA A 137 8.61 0.66 13.28
CA ALA A 137 9.31 -0.37 14.05
C ALA A 137 10.19 -1.21 13.12
N ALA A 138 11.45 -1.43 13.50
CA ALA A 138 12.42 -2.22 12.73
C ALA A 138 12.67 -3.60 13.39
N PHE A 139 12.74 -4.62 12.54
CA PHE A 139 12.84 -6.03 12.94
C PHE A 139 13.95 -6.74 12.18
N GLU A 140 14.73 -7.52 12.92
CA GLU A 140 15.73 -8.44 12.39
C GLU A 140 15.36 -9.89 12.74
N PRO A 141 15.51 -10.85 11.80
CA PRO A 141 15.09 -12.22 12.00
C PRO A 141 15.67 -12.89 13.25
N GLY A 142 14.79 -13.35 14.15
CA GLY A 142 15.17 -14.05 15.36
C GLY A 142 15.71 -13.18 16.50
N GLN A 143 15.78 -11.86 16.32
CA GLN A 143 16.27 -10.93 17.36
C GLN A 143 15.15 -10.50 18.31
N GLY A 144 13.98 -10.17 17.76
CA GLY A 144 12.84 -9.76 18.57
C GLY A 144 11.58 -9.57 17.77
N PHE A 145 10.49 -9.38 18.50
CA PHE A 145 9.15 -9.20 17.97
C PHE A 145 8.29 -8.46 18.99
N LEU A 146 7.09 -8.04 18.58
CA LEU A 146 6.11 -7.47 19.51
C LEU A 146 5.07 -8.51 19.89
N ARG A 147 4.78 -8.58 21.18
CA ARG A 147 3.84 -9.49 21.82
C ARG A 147 2.68 -8.70 22.37
N VAL A 148 1.49 -8.96 21.84
CA VAL A 148 0.23 -8.43 22.34
C VAL A 148 -0.42 -9.54 23.16
N VAL A 149 -0.59 -9.29 24.46
CA VAL A 149 -1.24 -10.24 25.36
C VAL A 149 -2.73 -10.25 25.06
N ASP A 150 -3.27 -11.43 24.80
CA ASP A 150 -4.70 -11.59 24.61
C ASP A 150 -5.47 -11.27 25.91
N PRO A 151 -6.51 -10.42 25.88
CA PRO A 151 -7.28 -10.05 27.06
C PRO A 151 -8.06 -11.20 27.74
N GLY A 152 -8.26 -12.33 27.05
CA GLY A 152 -9.01 -13.48 27.55
C GLY A 152 -10.12 -13.91 26.59
N GLU A 153 -10.98 -14.81 27.07
CA GLU A 153 -12.00 -15.44 26.22
C GLU A 153 -12.93 -14.42 25.54
N LYS A 154 -13.15 -14.61 24.24
CA LYS A 154 -14.00 -13.78 23.39
C LYS A 154 -13.52 -12.33 23.34
N SER A 155 -12.20 -12.12 23.40
CA SER A 155 -11.61 -10.80 23.20
C SER A 155 -11.92 -10.27 21.79
N ASP A 156 -11.65 -8.98 21.56
CA ASP A 156 -11.71 -8.40 20.22
C ASP A 156 -10.64 -8.93 19.25
N LEU A 157 -9.75 -9.79 19.74
CA LEU A 157 -8.73 -10.50 18.98
C LEU A 157 -9.12 -11.96 18.71
N ASP A 158 -10.22 -12.47 19.27
CA ASP A 158 -10.71 -13.82 19.04
C ASP A 158 -11.73 -13.85 17.88
N PHE A 159 -11.35 -14.47 16.75
CA PHE A 159 -12.21 -14.58 15.58
C PHE A 159 -12.75 -15.99 15.41
N ALA A 160 -14.06 -16.16 15.53
CA ALA A 160 -14.78 -17.41 15.34
C ALA A 160 -15.50 -17.46 13.97
N ALA A 161 -16.23 -18.54 13.71
CA ALA A 161 -17.07 -18.62 12.52
C ALA A 161 -18.14 -17.51 12.54
N GLY A 162 -18.31 -16.81 11.41
CA GLY A 162 -19.19 -15.66 11.28
C GLY A 162 -18.53 -14.32 11.56
N ASP A 163 -17.34 -14.29 12.16
CA ASP A 163 -16.58 -13.06 12.35
C ASP A 163 -15.89 -12.63 11.06
N ALA A 164 -16.01 -11.34 10.73
CA ALA A 164 -15.26 -10.71 9.67
C ALA A 164 -13.95 -10.13 10.23
N ILE A 165 -12.85 -10.28 9.51
CA ILE A 165 -11.55 -9.73 9.86
C ILE A 165 -11.02 -8.87 8.72
N THR A 166 -10.37 -7.76 9.07
CA THR A 166 -9.37 -7.12 8.21
C THR A 166 -8.05 -7.02 8.96
N LEU A 167 -6.96 -7.42 8.31
CA LEU A 167 -5.60 -7.21 8.76
C LEU A 167 -4.92 -6.28 7.75
N GLU A 168 -4.24 -5.25 8.23
CA GLU A 168 -3.42 -4.40 7.36
C GLU A 168 -2.15 -3.92 8.05
N ALA A 169 -1.17 -3.54 7.24
CA ALA A 169 0.08 -2.93 7.66
C ALA A 169 0.75 -2.19 6.49
N TRP A 170 1.60 -1.24 6.83
CA TRP A 170 2.67 -0.80 5.94
C TRP A 170 3.92 -1.64 6.21
N ILE A 171 4.57 -2.08 5.13
CA ILE A 171 5.75 -2.94 5.19
C ILE A 171 6.87 -2.36 4.33
N ASN A 172 8.10 -2.43 4.82
CA ASN A 172 9.30 -2.18 4.04
C ASN A 172 10.29 -3.33 4.28
N PRO A 173 10.16 -4.43 3.53
CA PRO A 173 10.99 -5.61 3.72
C PRO A 173 12.44 -5.32 3.32
N LYS A 174 13.40 -5.68 4.15
CA LYS A 174 14.84 -5.61 3.82
C LYS A 174 15.26 -6.80 2.96
N SER A 175 14.70 -7.98 3.24
CA SER A 175 14.86 -9.15 2.39
C SER A 175 13.64 -10.06 2.47
N THR A 176 13.41 -10.80 1.39
CA THR A 176 12.38 -11.82 1.29
C THR A 176 12.90 -13.03 0.53
N LYS A 177 12.26 -14.17 0.73
CA LYS A 177 12.56 -15.42 0.04
C LYS A 177 11.26 -16.12 -0.31
N SER A 178 11.10 -16.51 -1.58
CA SER A 178 9.95 -17.28 -2.01
C SER A 178 9.91 -18.64 -1.29
N GLY A 179 8.72 -19.03 -0.82
CA GLY A 179 8.50 -20.27 -0.05
C GLY A 179 8.82 -20.15 1.45
N GLN A 180 9.37 -19.03 1.89
CA GLN A 180 9.54 -18.69 3.30
C GLN A 180 8.48 -17.67 3.72
N TYR A 181 7.86 -17.88 4.88
CA TYR A 181 6.70 -17.08 5.33
C TYR A 181 7.07 -16.21 6.52
N TYR A 182 7.30 -14.93 6.26
CA TYR A 182 7.63 -13.92 7.26
C TYR A 182 6.34 -13.35 7.86
N TYR A 183 6.16 -13.44 9.17
CA TYR A 183 4.95 -12.96 9.83
C TYR A 183 4.97 -11.44 9.95
N ILE A 184 3.93 -10.79 9.41
CA ILE A 184 3.66 -9.38 9.68
C ILE A 184 2.90 -9.30 11.00
N ILE A 185 1.78 -10.02 11.10
CA ILE A 185 0.99 -10.18 12.32
C ILE A 185 0.30 -11.55 12.33
N GLY A 186 0.14 -12.17 13.50
CA GLY A 186 -0.70 -13.35 13.64
C GLY A 186 -1.04 -13.70 15.07
N LYS A 187 -2.21 -14.33 15.27
CA LYS A 187 -2.66 -14.87 16.56
C LYS A 187 -2.55 -16.39 16.57
N GLY A 188 -1.90 -16.91 17.60
CA GLY A 188 -1.61 -18.33 17.72
C GLY A 188 -0.30 -18.76 17.05
N ARG A 189 0.00 -20.05 17.19
CA ARG A 189 1.23 -20.72 16.73
C ARG A 189 2.49 -20.12 17.37
N THR A 190 2.37 -19.58 18.58
CA THR A 190 3.48 -18.93 19.29
C THR A 190 4.49 -19.94 19.86
N ASN A 191 4.13 -21.23 19.92
CA ASN A 191 4.85 -22.27 20.66
C ASN A 191 5.03 -21.95 22.16
N ARG A 192 4.21 -21.05 22.72
CA ARG A 192 4.21 -20.76 24.15
C ARG A 192 3.79 -22.01 24.94
N LYS A 193 4.33 -22.17 26.15
CA LYS A 193 3.93 -23.26 27.05
C LYS A 193 2.47 -23.08 27.48
N GLY A 194 1.68 -24.15 27.41
CA GLY A 194 0.28 -24.17 27.86
C GLY A 194 -0.75 -23.92 26.76
N VAL A 195 -0.32 -23.64 25.53
CA VAL A 195 -1.18 -23.55 24.34
C VAL A 195 -0.82 -24.65 23.35
N ALA A 196 -1.76 -25.04 22.49
CA ALA A 196 -1.48 -26.02 21.45
C ALA A 196 -0.51 -25.42 20.41
N ARG A 197 0.34 -26.23 19.79
CA ARG A 197 1.29 -25.72 18.77
C ARG A 197 0.61 -25.38 17.45
N ASP A 198 -0.48 -26.06 17.13
CA ASP A 198 -1.20 -25.95 15.87
C ASP A 198 -2.51 -25.15 16.01
N ASN A 199 -2.44 -23.94 16.57
CA ASN A 199 -3.58 -23.12 16.98
C ASN A 199 -3.67 -21.75 16.28
N GLN A 200 -3.18 -21.62 15.05
CA GLN A 200 -3.23 -20.34 14.32
C GLN A 200 -4.68 -19.91 14.04
N ASN A 201 -5.16 -18.86 14.73
CA ASN A 201 -6.49 -18.29 14.45
C ASN A 201 -6.48 -17.45 13.17
N TYR A 202 -5.47 -16.61 12.99
CA TYR A 202 -5.22 -15.85 11.77
C TYR A 202 -3.76 -15.42 11.66
N SER A 203 -3.31 -15.10 10.45
CA SER A 203 -2.06 -14.40 10.21
C SER A 203 -2.03 -13.74 8.84
N LEU A 204 -1.38 -12.59 8.78
CA LEU A 204 -0.95 -11.93 7.56
C LEU A 204 0.58 -12.03 7.47
N ARG A 205 1.06 -12.52 6.33
CA ARG A 205 2.46 -12.91 6.13
C ARG A 205 2.94 -12.49 4.75
N LEU A 206 4.26 -12.43 4.60
CA LEU A 206 4.96 -12.15 3.35
C LEU A 206 5.73 -13.41 2.91
N THR A 207 5.75 -13.71 1.62
CA THR A 207 6.57 -14.78 1.03
C THR A 207 7.06 -14.34 -0.34
N GLY A 208 8.37 -14.27 -0.57
CA GLY A 208 8.90 -13.72 -1.82
C GLY A 208 8.42 -12.29 -2.03
N SER A 209 7.65 -12.07 -3.09
CA SER A 209 7.01 -10.78 -3.36
C SER A 209 5.52 -10.78 -2.99
N GLU A 210 4.97 -11.92 -2.58
CA GLU A 210 3.55 -12.16 -2.38
C GLU A 210 3.11 -12.03 -0.91
N ILE A 211 1.84 -11.71 -0.69
CA ILE A 211 1.22 -11.82 0.64
C ILE A 211 0.53 -13.17 0.82
N SER A 212 0.49 -13.64 2.06
CA SER A 212 -0.15 -14.89 2.44
C SER A 212 -1.00 -14.75 3.70
N PHE A 213 -2.20 -15.29 3.63
CA PHE A 213 -3.11 -15.43 4.76
C PHE A 213 -3.14 -16.89 5.22
N LEU A 214 -3.03 -17.13 6.53
CA LEU A 214 -3.07 -18.48 7.10
C LEU A 214 -3.89 -18.53 8.39
N PHE A 215 -4.73 -19.55 8.49
CA PHE A 215 -5.40 -19.96 9.72
C PHE A 215 -5.49 -21.49 9.78
N CYS A 216 -5.88 -22.05 10.93
CA CYS A 216 -6.26 -23.45 11.06
C CYS A 216 -7.72 -23.59 11.52
N THR A 217 -8.39 -24.65 11.06
CA THR A 217 -9.73 -25.02 11.51
C THR A 217 -9.69 -26.06 12.61
N GLN A 218 -10.69 -26.06 13.48
CA GLN A 218 -10.81 -27.04 14.56
C GLN A 218 -10.85 -28.48 14.00
N PRO A 219 -10.20 -29.45 14.68
CA PRO A 219 -10.33 -30.86 14.34
C PRO A 219 -11.79 -31.30 14.35
N GLU A 220 -12.19 -32.16 13.40
CA GLU A 220 -13.58 -32.65 13.33
C GLU A 220 -13.82 -33.78 14.33
N LYS A 221 -12.77 -34.54 14.66
CA LYS A 221 -12.82 -35.62 15.66
C LYS A 221 -11.73 -35.46 16.70
N LYS A 222 -12.02 -35.96 17.90
CA LYS A 222 -11.04 -36.04 18.99
C LYS A 222 -9.84 -36.88 18.53
N GLY A 223 -8.63 -36.31 18.64
CA GLY A 223 -7.38 -36.97 18.24
C GLY A 223 -6.88 -36.61 16.84
N GLU A 224 -7.67 -35.88 16.04
CA GLU A 224 -7.21 -35.34 14.75
C GLU A 224 -6.41 -34.05 14.94
N LYS A 225 -5.52 -33.76 13.98
CA LYS A 225 -4.79 -32.49 13.94
C LYS A 225 -5.64 -31.39 13.29
N PRO A 226 -5.48 -30.13 13.71
CA PRO A 226 -6.06 -28.98 13.00
C PRO A 226 -5.65 -28.96 11.53
N THR A 227 -6.56 -28.53 10.66
CA THR A 227 -6.29 -28.38 9.22
C THR A 227 -5.84 -26.95 8.94
N TYR A 228 -4.68 -26.77 8.31
CA TYR A 228 -4.21 -25.44 7.91
C TYR A 228 -4.77 -25.05 6.55
N HIS A 229 -5.26 -23.81 6.48
CA HIS A 229 -5.77 -23.17 5.27
C HIS A 229 -4.86 -21.99 4.93
N ARG A 230 -4.19 -22.07 3.79
CA ARG A 230 -3.26 -21.02 3.34
C ARG A 230 -3.68 -20.50 1.97
N TRP A 231 -3.85 -19.20 1.91
CA TRP A 231 -3.99 -18.46 0.67
C TRP A 231 -2.71 -17.66 0.40
N THR A 232 -2.31 -17.58 -0.86
CA THR A 232 -1.15 -16.81 -1.30
C THR A 232 -1.52 -16.03 -2.56
N SER A 233 -1.15 -14.74 -2.63
CA SER A 233 -1.42 -13.91 -3.80
C SER A 233 -0.69 -14.43 -5.05
N SER A 234 -1.23 -14.14 -6.23
CA SER A 234 -0.60 -14.40 -7.52
C SER A 234 -0.03 -13.10 -8.05
N GLY A 235 1.29 -13.07 -8.26
CA GLY A 235 1.98 -11.82 -8.50
C GLY A 235 2.20 -11.07 -7.18
N GLY A 236 3.45 -10.73 -6.94
CA GLY A 236 3.81 -10.16 -5.66
C GLY A 236 3.76 -8.65 -5.62
N GLY A 237 4.40 -7.97 -6.56
CA GLY A 237 4.46 -6.50 -6.58
C GLY A 237 5.19 -5.88 -5.38
N ILE A 238 5.43 -6.62 -4.29
CA ILE A 238 6.19 -6.19 -3.13
C ILE A 238 7.67 -6.31 -3.43
N SER A 239 8.31 -5.16 -3.45
CA SER A 239 9.75 -5.00 -3.55
C SER A 239 10.38 -4.85 -2.18
N THR A 240 11.68 -5.13 -2.08
CA THR A 240 12.45 -4.85 -0.87
C THR A 240 12.90 -3.38 -0.88
N HIS A 241 13.19 -2.83 0.30
CA HIS A 241 13.68 -1.46 0.49
C HIS A 241 12.71 -0.38 -0.03
N SER A 242 11.41 -0.68 0.01
CA SER A 242 10.33 0.23 -0.40
C SER A 242 9.08 -0.02 0.43
N TRP A 243 8.36 1.05 0.75
CA TRP A 243 7.12 0.99 1.53
C TRP A 243 5.95 0.47 0.68
N HIS A 244 5.29 -0.58 1.13
CA HIS A 244 4.08 -1.14 0.55
C HIS A 244 2.96 -1.17 1.59
N HIS A 245 1.74 -0.86 1.17
CA HIS A 245 0.56 -1.13 2.00
C HIS A 245 0.01 -2.51 1.64
N VAL A 246 -0.28 -3.33 2.65
CA VAL A 246 -0.82 -4.67 2.44
C VAL A 246 -2.03 -4.90 3.33
N ALA A 247 -3.07 -5.51 2.78
CA ALA A 247 -4.27 -5.85 3.54
C ALA A 247 -4.93 -7.16 3.09
N VAL A 248 -5.61 -7.83 4.02
CA VAL A 248 -6.49 -8.97 3.74
C VAL A 248 -7.80 -8.80 4.50
N THR A 249 -8.93 -9.00 3.82
CA THR A 249 -10.25 -9.13 4.45
C THR A 249 -10.74 -10.56 4.32
N TYR A 250 -11.37 -11.12 5.36
CA TYR A 250 -11.95 -12.47 5.31
C TYR A 250 -13.20 -12.57 6.19
N LEU A 251 -14.14 -13.45 5.83
CA LEU A 251 -15.27 -13.83 6.68
C LEU A 251 -15.17 -15.31 7.02
N PHE A 252 -14.81 -15.60 8.27
CA PHE A 252 -14.63 -16.97 8.73
C PHE A 252 -15.93 -17.77 8.60
N GLY A 253 -15.84 -19.01 8.12
CA GLY A 253 -17.01 -19.85 7.89
C GLY A 253 -17.75 -19.57 6.57
N LYS A 254 -17.28 -18.65 5.72
CA LYS A 254 -17.84 -18.39 4.39
C LYS A 254 -16.78 -18.54 3.29
N LYS A 255 -17.02 -19.46 2.36
CA LYS A 255 -16.21 -19.61 1.14
C LYS A 255 -16.31 -18.37 0.24
N ASN A 256 -15.29 -18.15 -0.57
CA ASN A 256 -15.12 -17.05 -1.52
C ASN A 256 -15.23 -15.67 -0.86
N SER A 257 -14.85 -15.56 0.42
CA SER A 257 -14.91 -14.30 1.17
C SER A 257 -13.56 -13.57 1.28
N LEU A 258 -12.45 -14.25 0.96
CA LEU A 258 -11.11 -13.66 1.04
C LEU A 258 -10.91 -12.63 -0.07
N LYS A 259 -10.48 -11.43 0.32
CA LYS A 259 -9.95 -10.41 -0.57
C LYS A 259 -8.61 -9.96 -0.03
N ALA A 260 -7.68 -9.68 -0.94
CA ALA A 260 -6.33 -9.28 -0.60
C ALA A 260 -5.96 -8.05 -1.42
N TYR A 261 -5.13 -7.19 -0.86
CA TYR A 261 -4.79 -5.90 -1.42
C TYR A 261 -3.30 -5.62 -1.23
N ILE A 262 -2.69 -5.06 -2.27
CA ILE A 262 -1.32 -4.55 -2.24
C ILE A 262 -1.37 -3.15 -2.85
N ASP A 263 -0.82 -2.17 -2.14
CA ASP A 263 -0.77 -0.77 -2.53
C ASP A 263 -2.17 -0.25 -2.91
N GLY A 264 -3.18 -0.54 -2.07
CA GLY A 264 -4.58 -0.15 -2.27
C GLY A 264 -5.35 -0.92 -3.36
N HIS A 265 -4.68 -1.76 -4.15
CA HIS A 265 -5.29 -2.48 -5.27
C HIS A 265 -5.58 -3.94 -4.93
N ALA A 266 -6.74 -4.44 -5.36
CA ALA A 266 -7.12 -5.84 -5.16
C ALA A 266 -6.20 -6.78 -5.97
N VAL A 267 -5.73 -7.84 -5.33
CA VAL A 267 -4.89 -8.87 -5.95
C VAL A 267 -5.57 -10.24 -5.91
N SER A 268 -5.38 -11.04 -6.95
CA SER A 268 -5.85 -12.42 -7.01
C SER A 268 -4.85 -13.36 -6.33
N GLY A 269 -5.23 -14.63 -6.16
CA GLY A 269 -4.39 -15.64 -5.52
C GLY A 269 -5.07 -16.98 -5.43
N LYS A 270 -4.44 -17.92 -4.74
CA LYS A 270 -4.91 -19.31 -4.64
C LYS A 270 -4.75 -19.86 -3.23
N TRP A 271 -5.64 -20.79 -2.89
CA TRP A 271 -5.48 -21.64 -1.72
C TRP A 271 -4.50 -22.76 -2.04
N ASP A 272 -3.27 -22.63 -1.56
CA ASP A 272 -2.18 -23.59 -1.81
C ASP A 272 -1.97 -24.60 -0.66
N ALA A 273 -2.74 -24.49 0.42
CA ALA A 273 -2.91 -25.50 1.46
C ALA A 273 -4.33 -25.48 2.03
N GLY A 274 -4.91 -26.65 2.29
CA GLY A 274 -6.23 -26.83 2.93
C GLY A 274 -7.46 -26.42 2.12
N GLY A 275 -7.29 -25.59 1.08
CA GLY A 275 -8.38 -25.06 0.27
C GLY A 275 -9.19 -23.98 0.99
N ASP A 276 -10.14 -23.39 0.27
CA ASP A 276 -11.16 -22.53 0.89
C ASP A 276 -12.17 -23.37 1.68
N THR A 277 -12.68 -22.83 2.78
CA THR A 277 -13.49 -23.60 3.73
C THR A 277 -14.62 -22.77 4.35
N ALA A 278 -15.68 -23.48 4.75
CA ALA A 278 -16.76 -22.94 5.58
C ALA A 278 -16.65 -23.39 7.04
N ARG A 279 -15.54 -24.05 7.42
CA ARG A 279 -15.30 -24.54 8.78
C ARG A 279 -14.87 -23.41 9.70
N ALA A 280 -15.16 -23.57 10.99
CA ALA A 280 -14.75 -22.64 12.02
C ALA A 280 -13.23 -22.67 12.25
N PRO A 281 -12.58 -21.50 12.45
CA PRO A 281 -11.18 -21.45 12.84
C PRO A 281 -10.98 -21.99 14.27
N VAL A 282 -9.77 -22.39 14.60
CA VAL A 282 -9.35 -22.58 16.00
C VAL A 282 -9.40 -21.23 16.71
N VAL A 283 -9.95 -21.20 17.93
CA VAL A 283 -10.01 -20.03 18.79
C VAL A 283 -9.50 -20.43 20.16
N ASP A 284 -8.50 -19.69 20.65
CA ASP A 284 -7.96 -19.81 22.01
C ASP A 284 -7.32 -18.48 22.45
N ASN A 285 -6.87 -18.43 23.70
CA ASN A 285 -6.26 -17.24 24.30
C ASN A 285 -4.74 -17.18 24.08
N ASP A 286 -4.22 -17.79 23.01
CA ASP A 286 -2.84 -17.56 22.60
C ASP A 286 -2.67 -16.12 22.09
N GLU A 287 -1.44 -15.65 22.11
CA GLU A 287 -1.10 -14.25 21.92
C GLU A 287 -1.09 -13.85 20.45
N VAL A 288 -1.19 -12.54 20.22
CA VAL A 288 -0.93 -11.94 18.90
C VAL A 288 0.51 -11.49 18.87
N TRP A 289 1.27 -11.95 17.89
CA TRP A 289 2.64 -11.51 17.67
C TRP A 289 2.73 -10.71 16.37
N ILE A 290 3.47 -9.60 16.41
CA ILE A 290 3.79 -8.75 15.26
C ILE A 290 5.28 -8.93 14.97
N GLY A 291 5.60 -9.18 13.71
CA GLY A 291 6.97 -9.40 13.24
C GLY A 291 7.53 -10.81 13.47
N SER A 292 6.78 -11.75 14.06
CA SER A 292 7.24 -13.14 14.25
C SER A 292 6.12 -14.11 14.62
N SER A 293 6.46 -15.41 14.67
CA SER A 293 5.64 -16.51 15.18
C SER A 293 6.56 -17.71 15.52
N MET A 294 5.98 -18.88 15.81
CA MET A 294 6.68 -20.15 15.94
C MET A 294 7.82 -20.16 16.97
N GLY A 295 7.65 -19.46 18.09
CA GLY A 295 8.67 -19.37 19.14
C GLY A 295 9.81 -18.41 18.83
N GLY A 296 9.63 -17.48 17.88
CA GLY A 296 10.66 -16.50 17.51
C GLY A 296 11.65 -17.05 16.47
N ALA A 297 11.27 -18.09 15.72
CA ALA A 297 12.15 -18.69 14.74
C ALA A 297 12.49 -17.69 13.63
N ALA A 298 13.78 -17.46 13.38
CA ALA A 298 14.26 -16.52 12.36
C ALA A 298 13.67 -16.78 10.96
N SER A 299 13.35 -18.04 10.63
CA SER A 299 12.72 -18.39 9.35
C SER A 299 11.27 -17.90 9.20
N SER A 300 10.61 -17.52 10.31
CA SER A 300 9.26 -16.99 10.37
C SER A 300 9.20 -15.53 10.84
N SER A 301 10.34 -14.94 11.23
CA SER A 301 10.43 -13.56 11.74
C SER A 301 10.64 -12.57 10.61
N PHE A 302 9.91 -11.46 10.62
CA PHE A 302 10.01 -10.39 9.65
C PHE A 302 11.42 -9.78 9.60
N ASN A 303 11.83 -9.37 8.41
CA ASN A 303 13.10 -8.67 8.20
C ASN A 303 12.84 -7.33 7.50
N GLY A 304 12.96 -6.23 8.23
CA GLY A 304 12.69 -4.89 7.72
C GLY A 304 11.82 -4.08 8.67
N GLN A 305 11.08 -3.13 8.11
CA GLN A 305 10.29 -2.18 8.89
C GLN A 305 8.79 -2.46 8.74
N LEU A 306 8.06 -2.32 9.83
CA LEU A 306 6.59 -2.34 9.86
C LEU A 306 6.10 -0.99 10.37
N ASP A 307 4.98 -0.54 9.83
CA ASP A 307 4.28 0.66 10.27
C ASP A 307 2.76 0.44 10.22
N GLU A 308 2.02 1.21 11.00
CA GLU A 308 0.55 1.32 10.91
C GLU A 308 -0.20 -0.03 10.90
N VAL A 309 0.15 -0.93 11.83
CA VAL A 309 -0.45 -2.28 11.90
C VAL A 309 -1.83 -2.20 12.54
N ALA A 310 -2.87 -2.69 11.86
CA ALA A 310 -4.24 -2.65 12.35
C ALA A 310 -5.00 -3.98 12.17
N VAL A 311 -5.92 -4.24 13.11
CA VAL A 311 -6.83 -5.39 13.13
C VAL A 311 -8.26 -4.87 13.27
N TYR A 312 -9.17 -5.33 12.42
CA TYR A 312 -10.58 -4.93 12.41
C TYR A 312 -11.49 -6.15 12.60
N ARG A 313 -12.63 -5.94 13.28
CA ARG A 313 -13.76 -6.91 13.33
C ARG A 313 -14.77 -6.74 12.19
N SER A 314 -14.35 -6.11 11.10
CA SER A 314 -15.14 -5.89 9.88
C SER A 314 -14.30 -6.22 8.67
N ALA A 315 -14.94 -6.72 7.61
CA ALA A 315 -14.33 -6.78 6.28
C ALA A 315 -14.44 -5.38 5.65
N LEU A 316 -13.34 -4.65 5.61
CA LEU A 316 -13.29 -3.36 4.93
C LEU A 316 -13.61 -3.52 3.44
N THR A 317 -14.24 -2.49 2.87
CA THR A 317 -14.52 -2.43 1.44
C THR A 317 -13.25 -2.12 0.64
N ALA A 318 -13.26 -2.41 -0.66
CA ALA A 318 -12.13 -2.10 -1.53
C ALA A 318 -11.80 -0.59 -1.53
N ASP A 319 -12.83 0.27 -1.52
CA ASP A 319 -12.64 1.73 -1.52
C ASP A 319 -12.02 2.22 -0.20
N GLN A 320 -12.39 1.62 0.93
CA GLN A 320 -11.76 1.94 2.22
C GLN A 320 -10.28 1.56 2.21
N VAL A 321 -9.94 0.35 1.77
CA VAL A 321 -8.55 -0.10 1.67
C VAL A 321 -7.75 0.76 0.68
N ALA A 322 -8.34 1.09 -0.48
CA ALA A 322 -7.73 1.98 -1.45
C ALA A 322 -7.48 3.38 -0.87
N SER A 323 -8.40 3.90 -0.04
CA SER A 323 -8.22 5.21 0.60
C SER A 323 -7.05 5.25 1.59
N HIS A 324 -6.66 4.10 2.16
CA HIS A 324 -5.49 3.98 3.04
C HIS A 324 -4.17 4.07 2.27
N PHE A 325 -4.17 3.80 0.96
CA PHE A 325 -2.98 3.94 0.14
C PHE A 325 -3.05 5.20 -0.72
N GLN A 326 -2.40 6.27 -0.25
CA GLN A 326 -2.14 7.45 -1.06
C GLN A 326 -0.65 7.57 -1.30
N HIS A 327 -0.28 7.50 -2.57
CA HIS A 327 1.09 7.57 -3.04
C HIS A 327 1.19 8.63 -4.13
N VAL A 328 2.17 9.51 -4.01
CA VAL A 328 2.53 10.48 -5.04
C VAL A 328 3.83 10.01 -5.66
N LEU A 329 3.76 9.68 -6.95
CA LEU A 329 4.97 9.39 -7.72
C LEU A 329 5.87 10.65 -7.70
N PRO A 330 7.09 10.59 -7.15
CA PRO A 330 8.05 11.67 -7.33
C PRO A 330 8.21 11.96 -8.81
N GLY A 331 7.91 13.19 -9.21
CA GLY A 331 8.19 13.67 -10.55
C GLY A 331 9.70 13.71 -10.80
N PRO A 332 10.15 13.64 -12.07
CA PRO A 332 11.56 13.88 -12.38
C PRO A 332 11.92 15.30 -11.91
N GLN A 333 12.85 15.40 -10.95
CA GLN A 333 13.40 16.69 -10.55
C GLN A 333 14.55 17.04 -11.48
N ILE A 334 14.30 17.92 -12.45
CA ILE A 334 15.35 18.47 -13.32
C ILE A 334 15.72 19.84 -12.77
N ASP A 335 16.92 19.96 -12.21
CA ASP A 335 17.49 21.26 -11.89
C ASP A 335 18.12 21.87 -13.16
N TRP A 336 17.31 22.65 -13.88
CA TRP A 336 17.75 23.31 -15.11
C TRP A 336 18.92 24.29 -14.91
N THR A 337 19.15 24.77 -13.67
CA THR A 337 20.25 25.71 -13.40
C THR A 337 21.61 25.02 -13.32
N MET A 338 21.61 23.70 -13.10
CA MET A 338 22.80 22.85 -13.03
C MET A 338 23.23 22.30 -14.40
N ILE A 339 22.42 22.50 -15.44
CA ILE A 339 22.70 22.03 -16.80
C ILE A 339 23.25 23.19 -17.63
N PRO A 340 24.54 23.21 -17.97
CA PRO A 340 25.08 24.24 -18.86
C PRO A 340 24.34 24.27 -20.20
N ALA A 341 24.13 25.46 -20.76
CA ALA A 341 23.34 25.64 -21.99
C ALA A 341 23.86 24.87 -23.22
N ASN A 342 25.12 24.39 -23.17
CA ASN A 342 25.78 23.60 -24.19
C ASN A 342 26.01 22.15 -23.78
N ARG A 343 25.16 21.59 -22.91
CA ARG A 343 25.26 20.22 -22.43
C ARG A 343 23.89 19.55 -22.40
N VAL A 344 23.91 18.23 -22.53
CA VAL A 344 22.74 17.37 -22.31
C VAL A 344 22.94 16.61 -21.02
N GLN A 345 22.00 16.74 -20.07
CA GLN A 345 21.94 15.86 -18.91
C GLN A 345 21.22 14.56 -19.29
N VAL A 346 21.85 13.43 -18.97
CA VAL A 346 21.29 12.09 -19.15
C VAL A 346 21.12 11.47 -17.78
N ASP A 347 19.85 11.27 -17.39
CA ASP A 347 19.49 10.55 -16.18
C ASP A 347 19.10 9.12 -16.54
N ILE A 348 19.83 8.15 -15.98
CA ILE A 348 19.52 6.73 -16.14
C ILE A 348 18.67 6.29 -14.96
N LEU A 349 17.46 5.91 -15.32
CA LEU A 349 16.42 5.47 -14.43
C LEU A 349 16.28 3.95 -14.55
N GLU A 350 16.68 3.21 -13.50
CA GLU A 350 16.63 1.75 -13.47
C GLU A 350 15.36 1.23 -12.79
N GLY A 351 14.91 0.03 -13.19
CA GLY A 351 13.73 -0.63 -12.60
C GLY A 351 12.40 -0.29 -13.26
N ILE A 352 12.41 0.33 -14.44
CA ILE A 352 11.20 0.58 -15.23
C ILE A 352 10.68 -0.76 -15.80
N PRO A 353 9.48 -1.23 -15.43
CA PRO A 353 8.94 -2.47 -15.98
C PRO A 353 8.71 -2.35 -17.50
N ASN A 354 9.03 -3.41 -18.23
CA ASN A 354 8.92 -3.48 -19.70
C ASN A 354 7.49 -3.74 -20.22
N GLN A 355 6.50 -3.71 -19.33
CA GLN A 355 5.08 -3.82 -19.64
C GLN A 355 4.33 -2.73 -18.88
N LYS A 356 3.19 -2.28 -19.41
CA LYS A 356 2.23 -1.46 -18.64
C LYS A 356 1.74 -2.30 -17.46
N SER A 357 2.40 -2.16 -16.32
CA SER A 357 2.00 -2.80 -15.08
C SER A 357 1.76 -1.73 -14.02
N TRP A 358 0.81 -2.02 -13.13
CA TRP A 358 0.58 -1.25 -11.91
C TRP A 358 1.76 -1.28 -10.94
N SER A 359 2.83 -2.02 -11.29
CA SER A 359 4.11 -2.12 -10.60
C SER A 359 5.04 -0.93 -10.89
N PHE A 360 4.57 0.11 -11.56
CA PHE A 360 5.37 1.29 -11.85
C PHE A 360 5.68 2.04 -10.54
N ARG A 361 6.81 1.69 -9.94
CA ARG A 361 7.46 2.53 -8.94
C ARG A 361 8.40 3.50 -9.67
N PRO A 362 8.60 4.71 -9.14
CA PRO A 362 9.54 5.64 -9.72
C PRO A 362 10.90 4.94 -9.80
N PRO A 363 11.50 4.89 -10.99
CA PRO A 363 12.78 4.24 -11.15
C PRO A 363 13.83 4.91 -10.25
N ARG A 364 14.70 4.09 -9.66
CA ARG A 364 15.83 4.61 -8.90
C ARG A 364 16.74 5.35 -9.88
N LEU A 365 17.11 6.59 -9.58
CA LEU A 365 18.20 7.27 -10.29
C LEU A 365 19.48 6.47 -10.07
N ALA A 366 19.89 5.73 -11.09
CA ALA A 366 21.06 4.88 -11.04
C ALA A 366 22.32 5.69 -11.33
N ALA A 367 22.23 6.63 -12.27
CA ALA A 367 23.30 7.53 -12.64
C ALA A 367 22.75 8.81 -13.25
N SER A 368 23.51 9.90 -13.10
CA SER A 368 23.31 11.16 -13.83
C SER A 368 24.67 11.63 -14.35
N PHE A 369 24.74 12.00 -15.62
CA PHE A 369 25.95 12.57 -16.22
C PHE A 369 25.60 13.56 -17.34
N THR A 370 26.53 14.47 -17.63
CA THR A 370 26.39 15.45 -18.71
C THR A 370 27.25 15.07 -19.91
N GLN A 371 26.69 15.09 -21.12
CA GLN A 371 27.45 14.92 -22.36
C GLN A 371 27.64 16.26 -23.11
N PRO A 372 28.76 16.41 -23.84
CA PRO A 372 29.07 17.61 -24.61
C PRO A 372 28.03 18.06 -25.61
#